data_AF-A0A5J4RBF0-F1
#
_entry.id   AF-A0A5J4RBF0-F1
#
_cell.length_a   1.000
_cell.length_b   1.000
_cell.length_c   1.000
_cell.angle_alpha   90.00
_cell.angle_beta   90.00
_cell.angle_gamma   90.00
#
_symmetry.space_group_name_H-M   'P 1'
#
loop_
_entity.id
_entity.type
_entity.pdbx_description
1 polymer ?
#
loop_
_entity_poly.entity_id
_entity_poly.type
_entity_poly.pdbx_seq_one_letter_code
_entity_poly.pdbx_strand_id
1 'polypeptide(L)'
;MDDIHYDAIFGKLSEISTKLDSIQATSKVKEVLPVNLETNQTVSKEDVELLIRTHATHLGKFVEKTHQFEVGLYNKLITSILDLKNQVKALPVPEKISLESMMEVFPKPKKITICGFELLRISVIIFVLSLIAFFSLTLNIKQMDDYRTLKSKYSGQTEYILQMETNENHPSAKKNNLNKN
;
A
#
# COMPACT_ATOMS: atom_id res chain seq x y z
N MET A 1 -22.42 7.71 8.29
CA MET A 1 -21.08 7.10 8.33
C MET A 1 -20.15 8.24 8.63
N ASP A 2 -19.68 8.33 9.87
CA ASP A 2 -18.77 9.38 10.28
C ASP A 2 -17.39 9.09 9.68
N ASP A 3 -16.96 10.01 8.83
CA ASP A 3 -15.70 9.95 8.11
C ASP A 3 -14.57 10.14 9.13
N ILE A 4 -13.92 9.04 9.53
CA ILE A 4 -12.77 9.09 10.42
C ILE A 4 -11.66 9.78 9.64
N HIS A 5 -11.39 11.05 9.93
CA HIS A 5 -10.31 11.82 9.31
C HIS A 5 -8.95 11.22 9.66
N TYR A 6 -8.52 10.25 8.86
CA TYR A 6 -7.22 9.58 8.97
C TYR A 6 -6.05 10.56 8.99
N ASP A 7 -6.16 11.69 8.29
CA ASP A 7 -5.15 12.75 8.29
C ASP A 7 -4.94 13.38 9.69
N ALA A 8 -6.01 13.53 10.47
CA ALA A 8 -5.90 14.05 11.83
C ALA A 8 -5.19 13.05 12.75
N ILE A 9 -5.41 11.75 12.54
CA ILE A 9 -4.76 10.67 13.30
C ILE A 9 -3.27 10.60 12.96
N PHE A 10 -2.92 10.64 11.66
CA PHE A 10 -1.53 10.64 11.22
C PHE A 10 -0.76 11.89 11.66
N GLY A 11 -1.41 13.07 11.63
CA GLY A 11 -0.84 14.30 12.15
C GLY A 11 -0.47 14.19 13.65
N LYS A 12 -1.35 13.61 14.46
CA LYS A 12 -1.10 13.40 15.89
C LYS A 12 0.00 12.38 16.17
N LEU A 13 0.08 11.29 15.40
CA LEU A 13 1.16 10.31 15.51
C LEU A 13 2.53 10.92 15.15
N SER A 14 2.59 11.76 14.11
CA SER A 14 3.80 12.48 13.73
C SER A 14 4.27 13.45 14.82
N GLU A 15 3.34 14.14 15.48
CA GLU A 15 3.63 15.07 16.60
C GLU A 15 4.19 14.32 17.83
N ILE A 16 3.67 13.12 18.11
CA ILE A 16 4.16 12.26 19.20
C ILE A 16 5.58 11.77 18.90
N SER A 17 5.85 11.34 17.66
CA SER A 17 7.19 10.87 17.25
C SER A 17 8.24 11.97 17.42
N THR A 18 7.95 13.18 16.97
CA THR A 18 8.89 14.31 17.08
C THR A 18 9.16 14.70 18.54
N LYS A 19 8.14 14.65 19.40
CA LYS A 19 8.34 14.87 20.84
C LYS A 19 9.17 13.78 21.49
N LEU A 20 8.98 12.52 21.10
CA LEU A 20 9.76 11.39 21.61
C LEU A 20 11.25 11.52 21.23
N ASP A 21 11.53 11.88 19.99
CA ASP A 21 12.90 12.09 19.50
C ASP A 21 13.59 13.25 20.26
N SER A 22 12.85 14.32 20.57
CA SER A 22 13.36 15.45 21.35
C SER A 22 13.70 15.08 22.80
N ILE A 23 12.94 14.17 23.42
CA ILE A 23 13.18 13.65 24.77
C ILE A 23 14.40 12.73 24.78
N GLN A 24 14.55 11.90 23.75
CA GLN A 24 15.72 11.02 23.62
C GLN A 24 17.01 11.82 23.37
N ALA A 25 16.92 12.90 22.59
CA ALA A 25 18.05 13.82 22.38
C ALA A 25 18.45 14.57 23.67
N THR A 26 17.47 15.00 24.47
CA THR A 26 17.75 15.66 25.77
C THR A 26 18.22 14.68 26.85
N SER A 27 17.80 13.42 26.80
CA SER A 27 18.29 12.35 27.69
C SER A 27 19.77 12.05 27.48
N LYS A 28 20.27 12.06 26.24
CA LYS A 28 21.70 11.82 25.94
C LYS A 28 22.64 12.95 26.39
N VAL A 29 22.12 14.15 26.65
CA VAL A 29 22.92 15.31 27.07
C VAL A 29 23.04 15.40 28.60
N LYS A 30 22.14 14.76 29.35
CA LYS A 30 22.03 14.95 30.81
C LYS A 30 22.86 13.98 31.67
N GLU A 31 23.62 13.07 31.06
CA GLU A 31 24.40 12.04 31.78
C GLU A 31 25.75 12.55 32.33
N VAL A 32 26.11 13.82 32.07
CA VAL A 32 27.37 14.41 32.57
C VAL A 32 27.10 15.69 33.38
N LEU A 33 26.53 15.56 34.58
CA LEU A 33 26.77 16.49 35.70
C LEU A 33 26.22 15.91 37.01
N PRO A 34 26.98 15.88 38.12
CA PRO A 34 26.46 15.37 39.39
C PRO A 34 25.53 16.42 40.02
N VAL A 35 24.25 16.08 40.15
CA VAL A 35 23.26 16.90 40.83
C VAL A 35 23.30 16.57 42.32
N ASN A 36 23.88 17.47 43.12
CA ASN A 36 23.58 17.55 44.55
C ASN A 36 22.09 17.94 44.67
N LEU A 37 21.24 16.97 44.99
CA LEU A 37 19.83 17.20 45.34
C LEU A 37 19.67 16.87 46.83
N GLU A 38 19.79 17.88 47.69
CA GLU A 38 19.18 17.82 49.01
C GLU A 38 17.67 17.96 48.86
N THR A 39 16.95 16.84 48.91
CA THR A 39 15.50 16.82 49.11
C THR A 39 15.18 16.03 50.37
N ASN A 40 15.30 16.69 51.52
CA ASN A 40 14.68 16.22 52.76
C ASN A 40 13.20 16.59 52.74
N GLN A 41 12.39 15.83 52.01
CA GLN A 41 10.93 15.87 52.15
C GLN A 41 10.54 14.74 53.10
N THR A 42 10.38 15.07 54.39
CA THR A 42 9.97 14.11 55.41
C THR A 42 8.47 13.85 55.25
N VAL A 43 8.11 12.90 54.40
CA VAL A 43 6.72 12.43 54.24
C VAL A 43 6.39 11.50 55.42
N SER A 44 5.28 11.76 56.12
CA SER A 44 4.82 10.91 57.22
C SER A 44 4.39 9.54 56.67
N LYS A 45 4.65 8.47 57.44
CA LYS A 45 4.34 7.09 57.04
C LYS A 45 2.84 6.91 56.79
N GLU A 46 2.02 7.64 57.54
CA GLU A 46 0.57 7.65 57.47
C GLU A 46 0.08 8.25 56.15
N ASP A 47 0.71 9.31 55.65
CA ASP A 47 0.38 9.92 54.36
C ASP A 47 0.75 8.99 53.18
N VAL A 48 1.87 8.29 53.28
CA VAL A 48 2.28 7.28 52.29
C VAL A 48 1.29 6.10 52.27
N GLU A 49 0.86 5.63 53.44
CA GLU A 49 -0.11 4.54 53.55
C GLU A 49 -1.48 4.95 52.99
N LEU A 50 -1.94 6.17 53.30
CA LEU A 50 -3.19 6.71 52.77
C LEU A 50 -3.14 6.84 51.24
N LEU A 51 -2.01 7.30 50.69
CA LEU A 51 -1.78 7.42 49.25
C LEU A 51 -1.82 6.04 48.57
N ILE A 52 -1.11 5.05 49.11
CA ILE A 52 -1.11 3.67 48.60
C ILE A 52 -2.52 3.08 48.64
N ARG A 53 -3.24 3.25 49.76
CA ARG A 53 -4.62 2.74 49.91
C ARG A 53 -5.58 3.39 48.92
N THR A 54 -5.43 4.70 48.69
CA THR A 54 -6.25 5.45 47.75
C THR A 54 -5.98 4.99 46.32
N HIS A 55 -4.71 4.85 45.91
CA HIS A 55 -4.35 4.34 44.59
C HIS A 55 -4.80 2.89 44.37
N ALA A 56 -4.62 2.01 45.36
CA ALA A 56 -5.08 0.62 45.28
C ALA A 56 -6.61 0.55 45.11
N THR A 57 -7.36 1.41 45.81
CA THR A 57 -8.82 1.50 45.70
C THR A 57 -9.25 1.99 44.32
N HIS A 58 -8.59 3.03 43.78
CA HIS A 58 -8.86 3.52 42.43
C HIS A 58 -8.55 2.48 41.36
N LEU A 59 -7.41 1.78 41.49
CA LEU A 59 -7.03 0.72 40.57
C LEU A 59 -8.03 -0.44 40.61
N GLY A 60 -8.47 -0.87 41.80
CA GLY A 60 -9.48 -1.91 41.95
C GLY A 60 -10.80 -1.55 41.25
N LYS A 61 -11.31 -0.33 41.45
CA LYS A 61 -12.52 0.17 40.77
C LYS A 61 -12.36 0.25 39.25
N PHE A 62 -11.17 0.62 38.78
CA PHE A 62 -10.87 0.67 37.35
C PHE A 62 -10.85 -0.72 36.72
N VAL A 63 -10.20 -1.70 37.37
CA VAL A 63 -10.15 -3.09 36.92
C VAL A 63 -11.56 -3.70 36.90
N GLU A 64 -12.34 -3.49 37.95
CA GLU A 64 -13.72 -4.00 38.02
C GLU A 64 -14.59 -3.44 36.89
N LYS A 65 -14.54 -2.11 36.67
CA LYS A 65 -15.29 -1.48 35.58
C LYS A 65 -14.87 -2.00 34.21
N THR A 66 -13.56 -2.18 34.00
CA THR A 66 -13.01 -2.71 32.75
C THR A 66 -13.47 -4.14 32.52
N HIS A 67 -13.42 -4.98 33.56
CA HIS A 67 -13.88 -6.36 33.51
C HIS A 67 -15.38 -6.46 33.21
N GLN A 68 -16.23 -5.67 33.88
CA GLN A 68 -17.67 -5.65 33.61
C GLN A 68 -17.98 -5.23 32.17
N PHE A 69 -17.25 -4.24 31.65
CA PHE A 69 -17.39 -3.80 30.26
C PHE A 69 -16.99 -4.90 29.28
N GLU A 70 -15.87 -5.56 29.50
CA GLU A 70 -15.36 -6.64 28.67
C GLU A 70 -16.30 -7.86 28.65
N VAL A 71 -16.78 -8.31 29.82
CA VAL A 71 -17.77 -9.38 29.93
C VAL A 71 -19.07 -9.00 29.21
N GLY A 72 -19.52 -7.75 29.34
CA GLY A 72 -20.69 -7.23 28.64
C GLY A 72 -20.54 -7.27 27.12
N LEU A 73 -19.36 -6.92 26.59
CA LEU A 73 -19.06 -7.01 25.16
C LEU A 73 -19.05 -8.47 24.67
N TYR A 74 -18.38 -9.37 25.39
CA TYR A 74 -18.34 -10.79 25.01
C TYR A 74 -19.73 -11.41 25.02
N ASN A 75 -20.55 -11.14 26.03
CA ASN A 75 -21.92 -11.64 26.08
C ASN A 75 -22.75 -11.15 24.89
N LYS A 76 -22.65 -9.85 24.56
CA LYS A 76 -23.34 -9.29 23.37
C LYS A 76 -22.86 -9.95 22.07
N LEU A 77 -21.55 -10.16 21.92
CA LEU A 77 -20.99 -10.82 20.74
C LEU A 77 -21.50 -12.26 20.61
N ILE A 78 -21.48 -13.03 21.71
CA ILE A 78 -21.98 -14.41 21.74
C ILE A 78 -23.47 -14.45 21.35
N THR A 79 -24.28 -13.55 21.89
CA THR A 79 -25.71 -13.47 21.54
C THR A 79 -25.91 -13.13 20.06
N SER A 80 -25.18 -12.16 19.53
CA SER A 80 -25.26 -11.78 18.11
C SER A 80 -24.82 -12.91 17.17
N ILE A 81 -23.77 -13.65 17.52
CA ILE A 81 -23.32 -14.81 16.75
C ILE A 81 -24.38 -15.91 16.76
N LEU A 82 -25.01 -16.17 17.91
CA LEU A 82 -26.06 -17.16 18.03
C LEU A 82 -27.30 -16.78 17.21
N ASP A 83 -27.69 -15.50 17.26
CA ASP A 83 -28.80 -14.97 16.48
C ASP A 83 -28.52 -15.09 14.97
N LEU A 84 -27.34 -14.65 14.52
CA LEU A 84 -26.91 -14.79 13.13
C LEU A 84 -26.92 -16.26 12.67
N LYS A 85 -26.42 -17.18 13.50
CA LYS A 85 -26.45 -18.62 13.21
C LYS A 85 -27.88 -19.12 13.00
N ASN A 86 -28.83 -18.64 13.81
CA ASN A 86 -30.24 -19.01 13.68
C ASN A 86 -30.86 -18.40 12.42
N GLN A 87 -30.55 -17.14 12.11
CA GLN A 87 -30.98 -16.51 10.86
C GLN A 87 -30.44 -17.25 9.63
N VAL A 88 -29.16 -17.63 9.63
CA VAL A 88 -28.55 -18.42 8.54
C VAL A 88 -29.18 -19.79 8.40
N LYS A 89 -29.55 -20.45 9.50
CA LYS A 89 -30.29 -21.72 9.46
C LYS A 89 -31.72 -21.57 8.96
N ALA A 90 -32.34 -20.41 9.17
CA ALA A 90 -33.69 -20.09 8.70
C ALA A 90 -33.70 -19.63 7.24
N LEU A 91 -32.54 -19.32 6.65
CA LEU A 91 -32.45 -19.08 5.21
C LEU A 91 -32.87 -20.36 4.47
N PRO A 92 -33.74 -20.24 3.46
CA PRO A 92 -34.08 -21.37 2.63
C PRO A 92 -32.79 -21.92 2.02
N VAL A 93 -32.61 -23.25 2.10
CA VAL A 93 -31.50 -23.92 1.43
C VAL A 93 -31.51 -23.44 -0.02
N PRO A 94 -30.38 -22.96 -0.58
CA PRO A 94 -30.35 -22.49 -1.95
C PRO A 94 -30.91 -23.61 -2.81
N GLU A 95 -32.06 -23.30 -3.43
CA GLU A 95 -32.72 -24.18 -4.38
C GLU A 95 -31.62 -24.61 -5.36
N LYS A 96 -31.43 -25.92 -5.53
CA LYS A 96 -30.39 -26.42 -6.44
C LYS A 96 -30.83 -26.02 -7.85
N ILE A 97 -30.45 -24.82 -8.27
CA ILE A 97 -30.67 -24.35 -9.63
C ILE A 97 -29.91 -25.34 -10.50
N SER A 98 -30.63 -26.25 -11.14
CA SER A 98 -30.02 -27.23 -12.03
C SER A 98 -29.43 -26.44 -13.19
N LEU A 99 -28.19 -26.74 -13.55
CA LEU A 99 -27.51 -26.09 -14.68
C LEU A 99 -28.31 -26.26 -15.99
N GLU A 100 -29.12 -27.31 -16.05
CA GLU A 100 -30.09 -27.62 -17.10
C GLU A 100 -31.21 -26.56 -17.21
N SER A 101 -31.80 -26.11 -16.09
CA SER A 101 -32.79 -25.03 -16.10
C SER A 101 -32.20 -23.69 -16.56
N MET A 102 -30.93 -23.43 -16.24
CA MET A 102 -30.24 -22.24 -16.76
C MET A 102 -29.99 -22.36 -18.27
N MET A 103 -29.58 -23.54 -18.76
CA MET A 103 -29.35 -23.77 -20.19
C MET A 103 -30.61 -23.61 -21.04
N GLU A 104 -31.81 -23.89 -20.51
CA GLU A 104 -33.08 -23.62 -21.21
C GLU A 104 -33.38 -22.12 -21.39
N VAL A 105 -32.96 -21.29 -20.44
CA VAL A 105 -33.18 -19.83 -20.48
C VAL A 105 -32.21 -19.14 -21.45
N PHE A 106 -31.05 -19.75 -21.73
CA PHE A 106 -30.08 -19.15 -22.64
C PHE A 106 -30.39 -19.50 -24.11
N PRO A 107 -30.43 -18.50 -25.01
CA PRO A 107 -30.66 -18.74 -26.43
C PRO A 107 -29.57 -19.65 -27.00
N LYS A 108 -29.98 -20.69 -27.75
CA LYS A 108 -29.06 -21.66 -28.36
C LYS A 108 -27.92 -20.94 -29.10
N PRO A 109 -26.66 -21.33 -28.85
CA PRO A 109 -25.53 -20.60 -29.39
C PRO A 109 -25.53 -20.68 -30.93
N LYS A 110 -25.53 -19.50 -31.58
CA LYS A 110 -25.58 -19.40 -33.04
C LYS A 110 -24.28 -19.93 -33.65
N LYS A 111 -24.42 -20.96 -34.48
CA LYS A 111 -23.34 -21.55 -35.27
C LYS A 111 -23.25 -20.87 -36.63
N ILE A 112 -22.04 -20.76 -37.16
CA ILE A 112 -21.74 -20.32 -38.51
C ILE A 112 -20.85 -21.35 -39.18
N THR A 113 -21.10 -21.65 -40.45
CA THR A 113 -20.32 -22.63 -41.20
C THR A 113 -19.24 -21.89 -41.99
N ILE A 114 -17.97 -22.20 -41.72
CA ILE A 114 -16.83 -21.66 -42.47
C ILE A 114 -16.04 -22.84 -43.01
N CYS A 115 -15.86 -22.90 -44.33
CA CYS A 115 -15.08 -23.93 -45.02
C CYS A 115 -15.50 -25.39 -44.66
N GLY A 116 -16.80 -25.63 -44.49
CA GLY A 116 -17.34 -26.95 -44.14
C GLY A 116 -17.32 -27.30 -42.64
N PHE A 117 -16.74 -26.45 -41.79
CA PHE A 117 -16.74 -26.64 -40.33
C PHE A 117 -17.81 -25.76 -39.67
N GLU A 118 -18.60 -26.35 -38.77
CA GLU A 118 -19.53 -25.61 -37.91
C GLU A 118 -18.79 -25.02 -36.72
N LEU A 119 -18.69 -23.69 -36.67
CA LEU A 119 -18.05 -22.97 -35.58
C LEU A 119 -19.05 -22.09 -34.84
N LEU A 120 -18.85 -21.92 -33.54
CA LEU A 120 -19.60 -20.95 -32.76
C LEU A 120 -19.23 -19.54 -33.21
N ARG A 121 -20.23 -18.68 -33.46
CA ARG A 121 -20.00 -17.30 -33.91
C ARG A 121 -19.05 -16.53 -32.98
N ILE A 122 -19.18 -16.75 -31.68
CA ILE A 122 -18.33 -16.13 -30.64
C ILE A 122 -16.86 -16.55 -30.80
N SER A 123 -16.59 -17.81 -31.12
CA SER A 123 -15.23 -18.31 -31.32
C SER A 123 -14.54 -17.61 -32.48
N VAL A 124 -15.25 -17.40 -33.59
CA VAL A 124 -14.71 -16.69 -34.76
C VAL A 124 -14.43 -15.22 -34.44
N ILE A 125 -15.33 -14.56 -33.70
CA ILE A 125 -15.13 -13.16 -33.28
C ILE A 125 -13.88 -13.03 -32.40
N ILE A 126 -13.74 -13.91 -31.40
CA ILE A 126 -12.58 -13.91 -30.50
C ILE A 126 -11.30 -14.13 -31.30
N PHE A 127 -11.30 -15.09 -32.23
CA PHE A 127 -10.14 -15.38 -33.07
C PHE A 127 -9.70 -14.15 -33.90
N VAL A 128 -10.65 -13.46 -34.55
CA VAL A 128 -10.35 -12.24 -35.33
C VAL A 128 -9.79 -11.13 -34.42
N LEU A 129 -10.38 -10.92 -33.24
CA LEU A 129 -9.87 -9.94 -32.28
C LEU A 129 -8.46 -10.28 -31.80
N SER A 130 -8.18 -11.56 -31.54
CA SER A 130 -6.84 -12.03 -31.18
C SER A 130 -5.82 -11.76 -32.29
N LEU A 131 -6.18 -11.97 -33.55
CA LEU A 131 -5.30 -11.65 -34.68
C LEU A 131 -5.01 -10.14 -34.76
N ILE A 132 -6.05 -9.30 -34.64
CA ILE A 132 -5.87 -7.84 -34.65
C ILE A 132 -4.96 -7.38 -33.52
N ALA A 133 -5.17 -7.89 -32.30
CA ALA A 133 -4.34 -7.57 -31.14
C ALA A 133 -2.87 -7.99 -31.36
N PHE A 134 -2.67 -9.20 -31.89
CA PHE A 134 -1.33 -9.72 -32.20
C PHE A 134 -0.60 -8.85 -33.24
N PHE A 135 -1.25 -8.54 -34.37
CA PHE A 135 -0.65 -7.68 -35.39
C PHE A 135 -0.36 -6.27 -34.86
N SER A 136 -1.26 -5.71 -34.06
CA SER A 136 -1.05 -4.39 -33.44
C SER A 136 0.19 -4.40 -32.53
N LEU A 137 0.37 -5.46 -31.74
CA LEU A 137 1.53 -5.62 -30.88
C LEU A 137 2.82 -5.76 -31.70
N THR A 138 2.83 -6.60 -32.74
CA THR A 138 4.01 -6.77 -33.60
C THR A 138 4.40 -5.47 -34.28
N LEU A 139 3.43 -4.72 -34.82
CA LEU A 139 3.70 -3.43 -35.45
C LEU A 139 4.21 -2.40 -34.46
N ASN A 140 3.66 -2.35 -33.25
CA ASN A 140 4.10 -1.44 -32.20
C ASN A 140 5.56 -1.70 -31.78
N ILE A 141 5.93 -2.97 -31.58
CA ILE A 141 7.32 -3.37 -31.28
C ILE A 141 8.26 -2.93 -32.40
N LYS A 142 7.88 -3.18 -33.66
CA LYS A 142 8.68 -2.78 -34.82
C LYS A 142 8.87 -1.27 -34.91
N GLN A 143 7.80 -0.50 -34.71
CA GLN A 143 7.87 0.97 -34.70
C GLN A 143 8.78 1.49 -33.58
N MET A 144 8.73 0.87 -32.40
CA MET A 144 9.60 1.24 -31.29
C MET A 144 11.08 0.96 -31.58
N ASP A 145 11.38 -0.13 -32.28
CA ASP A 145 12.76 -0.49 -32.66
C ASP A 145 13.31 0.43 -33.76
N ASP A 146 12.48 0.74 -34.77
CA ASP A 146 12.80 1.71 -35.82
C ASP A 146 13.06 3.11 -35.21
N TYR A 147 12.22 3.54 -34.26
CA TYR A 147 12.40 4.79 -33.54
C TYR A 147 13.71 4.79 -32.71
N ARG A 148 14.02 3.69 -32.02
CA ARG A 148 15.25 3.57 -31.23
C ARG A 148 16.49 3.67 -32.12
N THR A 149 16.47 3.04 -33.29
CA THR A 149 17.56 3.11 -34.28
C THR A 149 17.70 4.50 -34.87
N LEU A 150 16.59 5.18 -35.16
CA LEU A 150 16.63 6.56 -35.65
C LEU A 150 17.20 7.50 -34.58
N LYS A 151 16.76 7.36 -33.33
CA LYS A 151 17.24 8.16 -32.20
C LYS A 151 18.75 7.99 -31.97
N SER A 152 19.27 6.76 -32.07
CA SER A 152 20.71 6.52 -31.89
C SER A 152 21.55 7.19 -32.98
N LYS A 153 21.09 7.15 -34.24
CA LYS A 153 21.74 7.84 -35.37
C LYS A 153 21.79 9.34 -35.17
N TYR A 154 20.66 9.96 -34.78
CA TYR A 154 20.62 11.40 -34.51
C TYR A 154 21.51 11.77 -33.32
N SER A 155 21.51 10.96 -32.25
CA SER A 155 22.39 11.19 -31.11
C SER A 155 23.87 11.19 -31.53
N GLY A 156 24.28 10.23 -32.36
CA GLY A 156 25.65 10.17 -32.86
C GLY A 156 26.01 11.35 -33.76
N GLN A 157 25.07 11.83 -34.59
CA GLN A 157 25.29 13.04 -35.40
C GLN A 157 25.44 14.30 -34.55
N THR A 158 24.57 14.49 -33.54
CA THR A 158 24.66 15.62 -32.62
C THR A 158 25.98 15.61 -31.84
N GLU A 159 26.41 14.45 -31.37
CA GLU A 159 27.69 14.29 -30.67
C GLU A 159 28.88 14.60 -31.57
N TYR A 160 28.86 14.15 -32.83
CA TYR A 160 29.89 14.45 -33.81
C TYR A 160 29.99 15.96 -34.11
N ILE A 161 28.84 16.63 -34.30
CA ILE A 161 28.80 18.09 -34.53
C ILE A 161 29.35 18.84 -33.32
N LEU A 162 28.96 18.45 -32.10
CA LEU A 162 29.47 19.05 -30.87
C LEU A 162 30.99 18.89 -30.72
N GLN A 163 31.53 17.71 -31.08
CA GLN A 163 32.98 17.49 -31.07
C GLN A 163 33.70 18.33 -32.12
N MET A 164 33.12 18.52 -33.31
CA MET A 164 33.70 19.41 -34.32
C MET A 164 33.70 20.87 -33.84
N GLU A 165 32.58 21.37 -33.32
CA GLU A 165 32.48 22.73 -32.77
C GLU A 165 33.45 22.95 -31.60
N THR A 166 33.59 21.97 -30.71
CA THR A 166 34.55 22.05 -29.58
C THR A 166 36.00 22.04 -30.06
N ASN A 167 36.34 21.24 -31.07
CA ASN A 167 37.69 21.17 -31.63
C ASN A 167 38.05 22.40 -32.48
N GLU A 168 37.07 23.00 -33.14
CA GLU A 168 37.23 24.21 -33.96
C GLU A 168 37.38 25.46 -33.08
N ASN A 169 36.66 25.54 -31.96
CA ASN A 169 36.78 26.63 -30.98
C ASN A 169 38.01 26.53 -30.05
N HIS A 170 38.72 25.39 -30.05
CA HIS A 170 39.95 25.18 -29.26
C HIS A 170 41.09 24.50 -30.08
N PRO A 171 41.62 25.16 -31.13
CA PRO A 171 42.66 24.58 -31.99
C PRO A 171 44.02 24.35 -31.27
N SER A 172 44.21 24.95 -30.09
CA SER A 172 45.48 24.99 -29.36
C SER A 172 45.81 23.71 -28.57
N ALA A 173 44.84 22.83 -28.31
CA ALA A 173 45.07 21.64 -27.48
C ALA A 173 45.74 20.48 -28.25
N LYS A 174 45.59 20.43 -29.57
CA LYS A 174 46.11 19.32 -30.40
C LYS A 174 47.53 19.57 -30.94
N LYS A 175 47.98 20.83 -31.02
CA LYS A 175 49.34 21.17 -31.49
C LYS A 175 50.45 20.92 -30.45
N ASN A 176 50.13 20.88 -29.16
CA ASN A 176 51.14 20.74 -28.11
C ASN A 176 51.65 19.30 -27.88
N ASN A 177 51.01 18.28 -28.46
CA ASN A 177 51.45 16.89 -28.36
C ASN A 177 52.11 16.33 -29.63
N LEU A 178 52.21 17.11 -30.71
CA LEU A 178 52.87 16.68 -31.95
C LEU A 178 54.28 17.27 -32.13
N ASN A 179 54.72 18.18 -31.25
CA ASN A 179 56.00 18.88 -31.35
C ASN A 179 56.94 18.58 -30.17
N LYS A 180 56.83 17.38 -29.61
CA LYS A 180 57.79 16.79 -28.67
C LYS A 180 58.25 15.44 -29.22
N ASN A 181 59.12 15.48 -30.22
CA ASN A 181 60.13 14.47 -30.53
C ASN A 181 61.22 15.13 -31.37
#